data_AF-S2K5Q5-F1
#
_entry.id   AF-S2K5Q5-F1
#
_cell.length_a   1.000
_cell.length_b   1.000
_cell.length_c   1.000
_cell.angle_alpha   90.00
_cell.angle_beta   90.00
_cell.angle_gamma   90.00
#
_symmetry.space_group_name_H-M   'P 1'
#
loop_
_entity.id
_entity.type
_entity.pdbx_description
1 polymer ?
#
loop_
_entity_poly.entity_id
_entity_poly.type
_entity_poly.pdbx_seq_one_letter_code
_entity_poly.pdbx_strand_id
1 'polypeptide(L)' 'NGQGILTKCQAERQQAINLRLIGTFIPQCELNESYSPRQCWPSPGYCVCVNTSTDEAISEPVGLTGDLSKLNC' A
#
# COMPACT_ATOMS: atom_id res chain seq x y z
N ASN A 1 13.20 13.95 21.89
CA ASN A 1 12.89 14.24 20.46
C ASN A 1 12.79 12.92 19.72
N GLY A 2 11.59 12.31 19.72
CA GLY A 2 11.34 10.93 19.28
C GLY A 2 11.16 10.82 17.76
N GLN A 3 12.24 10.88 17.01
CA GLN A 3 12.27 10.31 15.66
C GLN A 3 12.58 8.81 15.82
N GLY A 4 11.54 8.03 16.13
CA GLY A 4 11.61 6.57 16.08
C GLY A 4 11.94 6.13 14.67
N ILE A 5 12.72 5.06 14.54
CA ILE A 5 13.15 4.48 13.27
C ILE A 5 11.89 4.09 12.48
N LEU A 6 11.43 4.95 11.57
CA LEU A 6 10.32 4.62 10.68
C LEU A 6 10.79 3.55 9.71
N THR A 7 9.99 2.50 9.53
CA THR A 7 10.25 1.54 8.46
C THR A 7 9.98 2.16 7.08
N LYS A 8 10.43 1.47 6.03
CA LYS A 8 10.22 1.91 4.65
C LYS A 8 8.74 2.22 4.37
N CYS A 9 7.83 1.31 4.74
CA CYS A 9 6.40 1.51 4.55
C CYS A 9 5.86 2.72 5.32
N GLN A 10 6.24 2.87 6.60
CA GLN A 10 5.76 3.98 7.43
C GLN A 10 6.27 5.34 6.91
N ALA A 11 7.53 5.39 6.48
CA ALA A 11 8.12 6.59 5.90
C ALA A 11 7.42 6.99 4.60
N GLU A 12 7.19 6.05 3.69
CA GLU A 12 6.47 6.29 2.43
C GLU A 12 5.01 6.68 2.67
N ARG A 13 4.33 6.02 3.60
CA ARG A 13 2.97 6.38 4.03
C ARG A 13 2.90 7.80 4.56
N GLN A 14 3.83 8.18 5.43
CA GLN A 14 3.86 9.53 6.00
C GLN A 14 4.17 10.59 4.93
N GLN A 15 5.07 10.29 4.00
CA GLN A 15 5.34 11.17 2.86
C GLN A 15 4.10 11.34 1.98
N ALA A 16 3.42 10.25 1.62
CA ALA A 16 2.19 10.30 0.81
C ALA A 16 1.08 11.12 1.49
N ILE A 17 0.90 10.96 2.81
CA ILE A 17 -0.06 11.75 3.59
C ILE A 17 0.33 13.24 3.60
N ASN A 18 1.62 13.54 3.76
CA ASN A 18 2.12 14.92 3.82
C ASN A 18 1.98 15.66 2.49
N LEU A 19 1.99 14.96 1.35
CA LEU A 19 1.74 15.55 0.03
C LEU A 19 0.32 16.10 -0.11
N ARG A 20 -0.66 15.59 0.66
CA ARG A 20 -2.08 16.01 0.62
C ARG A 20 -2.69 16.01 -0.79
N LEU A 21 -2.18 15.15 -1.67
CA LEU A 21 -2.67 15.01 -3.03
C LEU A 21 -3.86 14.05 -3.06
N ILE A 22 -4.98 14.51 -3.62
CA ILE A 22 -6.17 13.68 -3.81
C ILE A 22 -5.84 12.62 -4.86
N GLY A 23 -6.16 11.36 -4.55
CA GLY A 23 -5.92 10.23 -5.45
C GLY A 23 -4.47 9.71 -5.45
N THR A 24 -3.57 10.29 -4.64
CA THR A 24 -2.23 9.73 -4.45
C THR A 24 -2.32 8.37 -3.76
N PHE A 25 -1.45 7.45 -4.18
CA PHE A 25 -1.30 6.17 -3.50
C PHE A 25 -0.75 6.37 -2.08
N ILE A 26 -1.40 5.77 -1.10
CA ILE A 26 -0.94 5.72 0.28
C ILE A 26 -0.68 4.25 0.61
N PRO A 27 0.59 3.85 0.80
CA PRO A 27 0.94 2.48 1.17
C PRO A 27 0.20 2.04 2.44
N GLN A 28 -0.34 0.83 2.40
CA GLN A 28 -0.91 0.16 3.55
C GLN A 28 0.20 -0.59 4.29
N CYS A 29 0.39 -0.26 5.58
CA CYS A 29 1.37 -0.91 6.44
C CYS A 29 0.67 -1.74 7.52
N GLU A 30 1.26 -2.87 7.86
CA GLU A 30 0.83 -3.74 8.95
C GLU A 30 1.39 -3.29 10.30
N LEU A 31 0.88 -3.87 11.39
CA LEU A 31 1.33 -3.59 12.76
C LEU A 31 2.80 -3.97 13.01
N ASN A 32 3.31 -4.96 12.26
CA ASN A 32 4.72 -5.36 12.27
C ASN A 32 5.61 -4.45 11.41
N GLU A 33 5.06 -3.31 10.95
CA GLU A 33 5.75 -2.28 10.18
C GLU A 33 6.19 -2.72 8.76
N SER A 34 5.75 -3.89 8.29
CA SER A 34 5.88 -4.33 6.90
C SER A 34 4.78 -3.74 6.02
N TYR A 35 4.93 -3.85 4.70
CA TYR A 35 3.81 -3.61 3.79
C TYR A 35 2.72 -4.65 4.03
N SER A 36 1.47 -4.23 3.94
CA SER A 36 0.33 -5.14 3.85
C SER A 36 0.50 -6.01 2.60
N PRO A 37 0.30 -7.33 2.70
CA PRO A 37 0.41 -8.23 1.55
C PRO A 37 -0.56 -7.86 0.43
N ARG A 38 -1.66 -7.16 0.75
CA ARG A 38 -2.56 -6.53 -0.21
C ARG A 38 -2.35 -5.01 -0.21
N GLN A 39 -1.97 -4.44 -1.35
CA GLN A 39 -1.96 -2.99 -1.56
C GLN A 39 -3.11 -2.58 -2.47
N CYS A 40 -3.79 -1.50 -2.13
CA CYS A 40 -4.95 -1.00 -2.87
C CYS A 40 -4.78 0.47 -3.26
N TRP A 41 -4.97 0.76 -4.54
CA TRP A 41 -5.01 2.09 -5.12
C TRP A 41 -6.47 2.55 -5.25
N PRO A 42 -6.92 3.56 -4.48
CA PRO A 42 -8.30 4.04 -4.55
C PRO A 42 -8.70 4.61 -5.91
N SER A 43 -7.74 5.16 -6.65
CA SER A 43 -7.90 5.64 -8.02
C SER A 43 -6.70 5.17 -8.83
N PRO A 44 -6.88 4.38 -9.91
CA PRO A 44 -8.13 4.10 -10.62
C PRO A 44 -9.04 3.01 -9.99
N GLY A 45 -8.69 2.44 -8.83
CA GLY A 45 -9.55 1.47 -8.13
C GLY A 45 -9.14 0.02 -8.38
N TYR A 46 -7.94 -0.36 -7.95
CA TYR A 46 -7.48 -1.76 -8.02
C TYR A 46 -6.60 -2.10 -6.82
N CYS A 47 -6.37 -3.39 -6.61
CA CYS A 47 -5.44 -3.91 -5.62
C CYS A 47 -4.51 -4.95 -6.25
N VAL A 48 -3.33 -5.12 -5.67
CA VAL A 48 -2.36 -6.18 -6.01
C VAL A 48 -1.90 -6.87 -4.73
N CYS A 49 -1.37 -8.09 -4.87
CA CYS A 49 -0.50 -8.66 -3.86
C CYS A 49 0.89 -8.08 -4.03
N VAL A 50 1.54 -7.72 -2.92
CA VAL A 50 2.92 -7.22 -2.91
C VAL A 50 3.85 -8.09 -2.07
N ASN A 51 5.13 -7.99 -2.33
CA ASN A 51 6.16 -8.42 -1.39
C ASN A 51 6.13 -7.51 -0.17
N THR A 52 5.88 -8.09 1.01
CA THR A 52 5.75 -7.36 2.29
C THR A 52 7.00 -6.59 2.72
N SER A 53 8.15 -6.85 2.10
CA SER A 53 9.42 -6.19 2.40
C SER A 53 9.77 -5.07 1.40
N THR A 54 9.33 -5.18 0.14
CA THR A 54 9.75 -4.28 -0.94
C THR A 54 8.65 -3.41 -1.53
N ASP A 55 7.37 -3.74 -1.30
CA ASP A 55 6.17 -3.16 -1.95
C ASP A 55 6.05 -3.50 -3.45
N GLU A 56 6.85 -4.45 -3.94
CA GLU A 56 6.79 -4.86 -5.35
C GLU A 56 5.57 -5.74 -5.60
N ALA A 57 4.78 -5.40 -6.62
CA ALA A 57 3.64 -6.21 -7.03
C ALA A 57 4.10 -7.60 -7.50
N ILE A 58 3.48 -8.64 -6.93
CA ILE A 58 3.72 -10.05 -7.26
C ILE A 58 2.48 -10.71 -7.89
N SER A 59 1.40 -9.95 -8.07
CA SER A 59 0.18 -10.40 -8.75
C SER A 59 -0.28 -9.38 -9.77
N GLU A 60 -1.15 -9.84 -10.67
CA GLU A 60 -1.92 -8.96 -11.54
C GLU A 60 -2.87 -8.05 -10.72
N PRO A 61 -3.17 -6.84 -11.22
CA PRO A 61 -4.13 -5.93 -10.61
C PRO A 61 -5.56 -6.46 -10.71
N VAL A 62 -6.24 -6.48 -9.57
CA VAL A 62 -7.64 -6.93 -9.42
C VAL A 62 -8.50 -5.74 -9.01
N GLY A 63 -9.74 -5.67 -9.49
CA GLY A 63 -10.70 -4.62 -9.09
C GLY A 63 -10.90 -3.50 -10.10
N LEU A 64 -10.11 -3.44 -11.19
CA LEU A 64 -10.33 -2.49 -12.31
C LEU A 64 -11.75 -2.57 -12.90
N THR A 65 -12.44 -3.70 -12.73
CA THR A 65 -13.83 -3.95 -13.16
C THR A 65 -14.79 -4.29 -12.00
N GLY A 66 -14.37 -4.10 -10.74
CA GLY A 66 -15.26 -4.11 -9.58
C GLY A 66 -15.26 -5.37 -8.69
N ASP A 67 -14.50 -6.43 -9.00
CA ASP A 67 -14.46 -7.64 -8.18
C ASP A 67 -13.10 -7.82 -7.48
N LEU A 68 -13.00 -7.30 -6.25
CA LEU A 68 -11.84 -7.49 -5.37
C LEU A 68 -11.85 -8.85 -4.65
N SER A 69 -12.94 -9.61 -4.73
CA SER A 69 -13.13 -10.88 -4.03
C SER A 69 -12.21 -11.99 -4.55
N LYS A 70 -11.60 -11.78 -5.72
CA LYS A 70 -10.63 -12.70 -6.33
C LYS A 70 -9.20 -12.52 -5.80
N LEU A 71 -8.93 -11.47 -5.03
CA LEU A 71 -7.58 -11.16 -4.57
C LEU A 71 -7.30 -11.73 -3.17
N ASN A 72 -6.73 -12.94 -3.14
CA ASN A 72 -6.20 -13.57 -1.93
C ASN A 72 -4.67 -13.41 -1.86
N CYS A 73 -4.25 -12.52 -0.96
CA CYS A 73 -2.89 -12.30 -0.49
C CYS A 73 -2.92 -12.60 1.02
#